data_AF-A0A9D9C483-F1
#
_entry.id   AF-A0A9D9C483-F1
#
_cell.length_a   1.000
_cell.length_b   1.000
_cell.length_c   1.000
_cell.angle_alpha   90.00
_cell.angle_beta   90.00
_cell.angle_gamma   90.00
#
_symmetry.space_group_name_H-M   'P 1'
#
loop_
_entity.id
_entity.type
_entity.pdbx_description
1 polymer ?
#
loop_
_entity_poly.entity_id
_entity_poly.type
_entity_poly.pdbx_seq_one_letter_code
_entity_poly.pdbx_strand_id
1 'polypeptide(L)'
;GTTQLQTVAAIRYVTNGFYAQVIEDYEKLPVAPEFEGLKARVKAMAEKFNACTAAVKEADSQEMLDLCARHLYEMVANVIMSYLLMQNATKAPELFAQSLSDYVRLAEAEVEKHNSWLSSTLQA
;
A
#
# COMPACT_ATOMS: atom_id res chain seq x y z
N GLY A 1 -22.58 5.90 -1.78
CA GLY A 1 -22.97 5.94 -3.20
C GLY A 1 -21.80 5.71 -4.13
N THR A 2 -20.79 6.58 -4.15
CA THR A 2 -19.66 6.51 -5.09
C THR A 2 -18.42 5.77 -4.56
N THR A 3 -18.12 5.87 -3.26
CA THR A 3 -16.93 5.25 -2.66
C THR A 3 -16.95 3.73 -2.73
N GLN A 4 -18.12 3.09 -2.59
CA GLN A 4 -18.24 1.63 -2.72
C GLN A 4 -17.99 1.15 -4.16
N LEU A 5 -18.53 1.85 -5.17
CA LEU A 5 -18.29 1.53 -6.58
C LEU A 5 -16.82 1.72 -6.96
N GLN A 6 -16.14 2.73 -6.41
CA GLN A 6 -14.70 2.90 -6.57
C GLN A 6 -13.91 1.77 -5.93
N THR A 7 -14.28 1.30 -4.74
CA THR A 7 -13.64 0.14 -4.10
C THR A 7 -13.79 -1.13 -4.95
N VAL A 8 -14.98 -1.40 -5.49
CA VAL A 8 -15.25 -2.56 -6.37
C VAL A 8 -14.52 -2.46 -7.71
N ALA A 9 -14.38 -1.25 -8.28
CA ALA A 9 -13.60 -1.08 -9.50
C ALA A 9 -12.08 -1.22 -9.25
N ALA A 10 -11.60 -0.73 -8.10
CA ALA A 10 -10.19 -0.73 -7.76
C ALA A 10 -9.66 -2.10 -7.31
N ILE A 11 -10.50 -2.94 -6.68
CA ILE A 11 -10.07 -4.28 -6.26
C ILE A 11 -9.64 -5.14 -7.45
N ARG A 12 -10.23 -4.95 -8.63
CA ARG A 12 -9.80 -5.63 -9.86
C ARG A 12 -8.33 -5.36 -10.19
N TYR A 13 -7.85 -4.12 -9.99
CA TYR A 13 -6.47 -3.73 -10.26
C TYR A 13 -5.49 -4.16 -9.16
N VAL A 14 -6.02 -4.40 -7.95
CA VAL A 14 -5.27 -5.03 -6.86
C VAL A 14 -5.08 -6.52 -7.15
N THR A 15 -6.16 -7.22 -7.48
CA THR A 15 -6.13 -8.67 -7.66
C THR A 15 -5.54 -9.11 -9.00
N ASN A 16 -5.57 -8.29 -10.05
CA ASN A 16 -4.87 -8.61 -11.31
C ASN A 16 -3.35 -8.32 -11.28
N GLY A 17 -2.82 -7.80 -10.17
CA GLY A 17 -1.38 -7.52 -9.99
C GLY A 17 -0.89 -6.21 -10.60
N PHE A 18 -1.77 -5.39 -11.20
CA PHE A 18 -1.37 -4.10 -11.77
C PHE A 18 -0.69 -3.20 -10.71
N TYR A 19 -1.28 -3.07 -9.53
CA TYR A 19 -0.69 -2.22 -8.49
C TYR A 19 0.59 -2.79 -7.88
N ALA A 20 0.76 -4.12 -7.86
CA ALA A 20 2.03 -4.73 -7.45
C ALA A 20 3.15 -4.32 -8.42
N GLN A 21 2.88 -4.33 -9.73
CA GLN A 21 3.84 -3.85 -10.72
C GLN A 21 4.17 -2.36 -10.55
N VAL A 22 3.15 -1.53 -10.30
CA VAL A 22 3.34 -0.10 -10.03
C VAL A 22 4.25 0.13 -8.82
N ILE A 23 4.05 -0.63 -7.74
CA ILE A 23 4.91 -0.58 -6.55
C ILE A 23 6.35 -0.95 -6.91
N GLU A 24 6.57 -2.06 -7.63
CA GLU A 24 7.91 -2.48 -8.04
C GLU A 24 8.62 -1.43 -8.90
N ASP A 25 7.87 -0.75 -9.78
CA ASP A 25 8.42 0.30 -10.64
C ASP A 25 8.85 1.53 -9.81
N TYR A 26 8.06 1.91 -8.80
CA TYR A 26 8.45 2.96 -7.85
C TYR A 26 9.64 2.54 -6.97
N GLU A 27 9.72 1.28 -6.55
CA GLU A 27 10.82 0.77 -5.74
C GLU A 27 12.17 0.86 -6.49
N LYS A 28 12.17 0.72 -7.81
CA LYS A 28 13.37 0.86 -8.66
C LYS A 28 13.83 2.30 -8.80
N LEU A 29 12.99 3.30 -8.51
CA LEU A 29 13.41 4.69 -8.61
C LEU A 29 14.44 5.04 -7.53
N PRO A 30 15.52 5.75 -7.88
CA PRO A 30 16.48 6.24 -6.90
C PRO A 30 15.82 7.29 -6.00
N VAL A 31 16.30 7.39 -4.77
CA VAL A 31 15.87 8.40 -3.79
C VAL A 31 17.10 9.05 -3.19
N ALA A 32 16.92 10.21 -2.55
CA ALA A 32 18.03 10.86 -1.85
C ALA A 32 18.55 9.93 -0.73
N PRO A 33 19.88 9.87 -0.47
CA PRO A 33 20.48 8.95 0.50
C PRO A 33 19.84 8.98 1.90
N GLU A 34 19.41 10.16 2.34
CA GLU A 34 18.72 10.38 3.62
C GLU A 34 17.34 9.70 3.70
N PHE A 35 16.72 9.37 2.56
CA PHE A 35 15.40 8.73 2.50
C PHE A 35 15.46 7.21 2.29
N GLU A 36 16.65 6.61 2.10
CA GLU A 36 16.80 5.16 1.94
C GLU A 36 16.23 4.38 3.14
N GLY A 37 16.38 4.91 4.35
CA GLY A 37 15.77 4.31 5.55
C GLY A 37 14.22 4.32 5.52
N LEU A 38 13.62 5.37 4.94
CA LEU A 38 12.17 5.42 4.74
C LEU A 38 11.75 4.51 3.58
N LYS A 39 12.54 4.41 2.52
CA LYS A 39 12.30 3.49 1.40
C LYS A 39 12.22 2.03 1.86
N ALA A 40 13.13 1.60 2.74
CA ALA A 40 13.11 0.26 3.32
C ALA A 40 11.83 -0.01 4.12
N ARG A 41 11.33 0.99 4.87
CA ARG A 41 10.07 0.91 5.61
C ARG A 41 8.86 0.80 4.68
N VAL A 42 8.83 1.61 3.62
CA VAL A 42 7.76 1.53 2.61
C VAL A 42 7.78 0.20 1.86
N LYS A 43 8.95 -0.37 1.60
CA LYS A 43 9.08 -1.72 1.04
C LYS A 43 8.47 -2.78 1.97
N ALA A 44 8.72 -2.72 3.27
CA ALA A 44 8.11 -3.65 4.23
C ALA A 44 6.57 -3.51 4.26
N MET A 45 6.02 -2.30 4.06
CA MET A 45 4.58 -2.12 3.89
C MET A 45 4.05 -2.78 2.61
N ALA A 46 4.78 -2.66 1.50
CA ALA A 46 4.45 -3.32 0.25
C ALA A 46 4.44 -4.85 0.36
N GLU A 47 5.42 -5.43 1.07
CA GLU A 47 5.48 -6.87 1.34
C GLU A 47 4.24 -7.37 2.09
N LYS A 48 3.77 -6.63 3.09
CA LYS A 48 2.50 -6.94 3.80
C LYS A 48 1.30 -6.89 2.86
N PHE A 49 1.20 -5.84 2.04
CA PHE A 49 0.13 -5.74 1.05
C PHE A 49 0.13 -6.92 0.07
N ASN A 50 1.29 -7.32 -0.44
CA ASN A 50 1.43 -8.44 -1.35
C ASN A 50 1.03 -9.76 -0.69
N ALA A 51 1.46 -9.99 0.56
CA ALA A 51 1.10 -11.17 1.35
C ALA A 51 -0.42 -11.26 1.59
N CYS A 52 -1.05 -10.16 2.03
CA CYS A 52 -2.51 -10.12 2.19
C CYS A 52 -3.24 -10.34 0.87
N THR A 53 -2.77 -9.73 -0.23
CA THR A 53 -3.37 -9.90 -1.56
C THR A 53 -3.27 -11.35 -2.03
N ALA A 54 -2.15 -12.04 -1.77
CA ALA A 54 -1.99 -13.45 -2.08
C ALA A 54 -2.98 -14.31 -1.27
N ALA A 55 -3.06 -14.10 0.04
CA ALA A 55 -3.95 -14.86 0.92
C ALA A 55 -5.44 -14.69 0.54
N VAL A 56 -5.87 -13.47 0.20
CA VAL A 56 -7.26 -13.23 -0.28
C VAL A 56 -7.54 -13.94 -1.61
N LYS A 57 -6.55 -14.04 -2.51
CA LYS A 57 -6.70 -14.81 -3.76
C LYS A 57 -6.75 -16.30 -3.52
N GLU A 58 -5.92 -16.81 -2.61
CA GLU A 58 -5.86 -18.23 -2.25
C GLU A 58 -7.14 -18.73 -1.58
N ALA A 59 -7.88 -17.84 -0.90
CA ALA A 59 -9.19 -18.15 -0.34
C ALA A 59 -10.25 -18.47 -1.41
N ASP A 60 -10.00 -18.13 -2.68
CA ASP A 60 -10.85 -18.40 -3.85
C ASP A 60 -12.36 -18.13 -3.61
N SER A 61 -12.65 -17.04 -2.88
CA SER A 61 -13.99 -16.68 -2.46
C SER A 61 -14.30 -15.24 -2.83
N GLN A 62 -15.32 -15.06 -3.66
CA GLN A 62 -15.79 -13.73 -4.07
C GLN A 62 -16.27 -12.90 -2.86
N GLU A 63 -16.92 -13.53 -1.89
CA GLU A 63 -17.37 -12.88 -0.67
C GLU A 63 -16.17 -12.37 0.17
N MET A 64 -15.14 -13.20 0.32
CA MET A 64 -13.91 -12.79 1.01
C MET A 64 -13.18 -11.67 0.28
N LEU A 65 -13.15 -11.72 -1.06
CA LEU A 65 -12.57 -10.67 -1.88
C LEU A 65 -13.32 -9.35 -1.69
N ASP A 66 -14.66 -9.36 -1.74
CA ASP A 66 -15.48 -8.17 -1.57
C ASP A 66 -15.34 -7.59 -0.15
N LEU A 67 -15.26 -8.45 0.86
CA LEU A 67 -15.03 -8.07 2.26
C LEU A 67 -13.65 -7.43 2.47
N CYS A 68 -12.61 -7.99 1.84
CA CYS A 68 -11.23 -7.52 1.98
C CYS A 68 -10.90 -6.34 1.05
N ALA A 69 -11.76 -6.06 0.06
CA ALA A 69 -11.46 -5.14 -1.05
C ALA A 69 -10.99 -3.76 -0.59
N ARG A 70 -11.70 -3.19 0.40
CA ARG A 70 -11.39 -1.86 0.92
C ARG A 70 -10.04 -1.81 1.62
N HIS A 71 -9.74 -2.84 2.41
CA HIS A 71 -8.51 -2.92 3.18
C HIS A 71 -7.30 -3.06 2.27
N LEU A 72 -7.37 -3.95 1.28
CA LEU A 72 -6.30 -4.08 0.28
C LEU A 72 -6.10 -2.79 -0.51
N TYR A 73 -7.19 -2.11 -0.88
CA TYR A 73 -7.13 -0.82 -1.59
C TYR A 73 -6.46 0.28 -0.74
N GLU A 74 -6.83 0.40 0.53
CA GLU A 74 -6.25 1.40 1.44
C GLU A 74 -4.77 1.11 1.73
N MET A 75 -4.37 -0.17 1.83
CA MET A 75 -2.96 -0.55 1.96
C MET A 75 -2.13 -0.12 0.75
N VAL A 76 -2.57 -0.45 -0.47
CA VAL A 76 -1.80 -0.10 -1.68
C VAL A 76 -1.74 1.41 -1.91
N ALA A 77 -2.81 2.14 -1.59
CA ALA A 77 -2.84 3.59 -1.69
C ALA A 77 -1.78 4.23 -0.78
N ASN A 78 -1.69 3.79 0.49
CA ASN A 78 -0.68 4.28 1.42
C ASN A 78 0.76 4.00 0.96
N VAL A 79 1.01 2.82 0.37
CA VAL A 79 2.32 2.47 -0.18
C VAL A 79 2.68 3.36 -1.36
N ILE A 80 1.80 3.48 -2.36
CA ILE A 80 2.05 4.28 -3.57
C ILE A 80 2.22 5.77 -3.22
N MET A 81 1.37 6.31 -2.33
CA MET A 81 1.48 7.69 -1.88
C MET A 81 2.81 7.95 -1.16
N SER A 82 3.29 6.99 -0.37
CA SER A 82 4.59 7.12 0.29
C SER A 82 5.74 7.22 -0.72
N TYR A 83 5.72 6.39 -1.78
CA TYR A 83 6.71 6.49 -2.86
C TYR A 83 6.61 7.80 -3.62
N LEU A 84 5.40 8.26 -3.98
CA LEU A 84 5.20 9.53 -4.67
C LEU A 84 5.74 10.72 -3.86
N LEU A 85 5.43 10.76 -2.56
CA LEU A 85 5.92 11.81 -1.68
C LEU A 85 7.44 11.75 -1.51
N MET A 86 8.02 10.54 -1.53
CA MET A 86 9.47 10.35 -1.48
C MET A 86 10.17 10.87 -2.73
N GLN A 87 9.56 10.71 -3.91
CA GLN A 87 10.05 11.31 -5.15
C GLN A 87 9.98 12.84 -5.11
N ASN A 88 8.93 13.41 -4.52
CA ASN A 88 8.83 14.86 -4.32
C ASN A 88 9.88 15.38 -3.33
N ALA A 89 10.08 14.69 -2.19
CA ALA A 89 11.09 15.05 -1.20
C ALA A 89 12.52 14.90 -1.73
N THR A 90 12.79 13.93 -2.60
CA THR A 90 14.09 13.79 -3.27
C THR A 90 14.41 14.99 -4.17
N LYS A 91 13.39 15.64 -4.74
CA LYS A 91 13.56 16.80 -5.65
C LYS A 91 13.53 18.15 -4.92
N ALA A 92 12.73 18.26 -3.87
CA ALA A 92 12.50 19.48 -3.09
C ALA A 92 12.39 19.15 -1.59
N PRO A 93 13.49 18.76 -0.94
CA PRO A 93 13.49 18.31 0.46
C PRO A 93 12.98 19.39 1.42
N GLU A 94 13.24 20.66 1.14
CA GLU A 94 12.77 21.81 1.93
C GLU A 94 11.25 21.95 1.98
N LEU A 95 10.53 21.40 0.99
CA LEU A 95 9.08 21.43 0.94
C LEU A 95 8.43 20.15 1.49
N PHE A 96 9.09 18.99 1.34
CA PHE A 96 8.42 17.70 1.55
C PHE A 96 9.11 16.75 2.54
N ALA A 97 10.35 16.98 2.98
CA ALA A 97 11.07 16.02 3.82
C ALA A 97 10.36 15.73 5.16
N GLN A 98 9.88 16.78 5.83
CA GLN A 98 9.13 16.63 7.08
C GLN A 98 7.80 15.91 6.85
N SER A 99 7.03 16.34 5.84
CA SER A 99 5.75 15.72 5.49
C SER A 99 5.91 14.26 5.09
N LEU A 100 7.00 13.89 4.40
CA LEU A 100 7.33 12.52 4.07
C LEU A 100 7.52 11.68 5.33
N SER A 101 8.35 12.15 6.27
CA SER A 101 8.62 11.44 7.52
C SER A 101 7.34 11.18 8.33
N ASP A 102 6.50 12.20 8.46
CA ASP A 102 5.24 12.08 9.20
C ASP A 102 4.21 11.22 8.46
N TYR A 103 4.12 11.34 7.14
CA TYR A 103 3.21 10.54 6.33
C TYR A 103 3.60 9.06 6.34
N VAL A 104 4.90 8.72 6.25
CA VAL A 104 5.35 7.31 6.30
C VAL A 104 4.98 6.67 7.65
N ARG A 105 5.09 7.40 8.76
CA ARG A 105 4.66 6.90 10.09
C ARG A 105 3.16 6.64 10.14
N LEU A 106 2.36 7.54 9.58
CA LEU A 106 0.91 7.37 9.48
C LEU A 106 0.57 6.17 8.58
N ALA A 107 1.21 6.07 7.42
CA ALA A 107 1.02 5.00 6.45
C ALA A 107 1.33 3.64 7.06
N GLU A 108 2.41 3.52 7.84
CA GLU A 108 2.74 2.27 8.55
C GLU A 108 1.66 1.86 9.53
N ALA A 109 1.14 2.81 10.31
CA ALA A 109 0.08 2.53 11.27
C ALA A 109 -1.21 2.07 10.57
N GLU A 110 -1.58 2.71 9.46
CA GLU A 110 -2.75 2.33 8.66
C GLU A 110 -2.56 0.96 7.97
N VAL A 111 -1.40 0.71 7.37
CA VAL A 111 -1.07 -0.58 6.77
C VAL A 111 -1.08 -1.69 7.82
N GLU A 112 -0.54 -1.46 9.01
CA GLU A 112 -0.57 -2.45 10.09
C GLU A 112 -2.00 -2.73 10.57
N LYS A 113 -2.81 -1.69 10.73
CA LYS A 113 -4.23 -1.83 11.09
C LYS A 113 -4.97 -2.74 10.10
N HIS A 114 -4.78 -2.50 8.80
CA HIS A 114 -5.40 -3.32 7.76
C HIS A 114 -4.83 -4.73 7.68
N ASN A 115 -3.52 -4.89 7.79
CA ASN A 115 -2.83 -6.17 7.81
C ASN A 115 -3.33 -7.06 8.95
N SER A 116 -3.41 -6.50 10.16
CA SER A 116 -3.91 -7.19 11.36
C SER A 116 -5.37 -7.63 11.17
N TRP A 117 -6.22 -6.74 10.67
CA TRP A 117 -7.63 -7.05 10.42
C TRP A 117 -7.78 -8.17 9.38
N LEU A 118 -7.10 -8.06 8.23
CA LEU A 118 -7.14 -9.07 7.16
C LEU A 118 -6.63 -10.42 7.65
N SER A 119 -5.53 -10.44 8.41
CA SER A 119 -4.96 -11.67 8.97
C SER A 119 -5.95 -12.38 9.89
N SER A 120 -6.67 -11.65 10.75
CA SER A 120 -7.70 -12.23 11.62
C SER A 120 -8.92 -12.72 10.83
N THR A 121 -9.36 -11.98 9.82
CA THR A 121 -10.54 -12.35 9.01
C THR A 121 -10.27 -13.56 8.11
N LEU A 122 -9.05 -13.71 7.56
CA LEU A 122 -8.68 -14.84 6.69
C LEU A 122 -8.44 -16.15 7.47
N GLN A 123 -8.23 -16.07 8.78
CA GLN A 123 -8.03 -17.25 9.65
C GLN A 123 -9.32 -17.74 10.32
N ALA A 124 -10.42 -16.98 10.23
CA ALA A 124 -11.72 -17.30 10.80
C ALA A 124 -12.56 -18.16 9.86
#